data_AF-A0A1A8XRZ4-F1
#
_entry.id   AF-A0A1A8XRZ4-F1
#
_cell.length_a   1.000
_cell.length_b   1.000
_cell.length_c   1.000
_cell.angle_alpha   90.00
_cell.angle_beta   90.00
_cell.angle_gamma   90.00
#
_symmetry.space_group_name_H-M   'P 1'
#
loop_
_entity.id
_entity.type
_entity.pdbx_description
1 polymer ?
#
loop_
_entity_poly.entity_id
_entity_poly.type
_entity_poly.pdbx_seq_one_letter_code
_entity_poly.pdbx_strand_id
1 'polypeptide(L)'
;MAGPGLLAHVLVAKYGDNLPLYRQSRICAREGAELEHSTLAGWVGQFNALLGPLVAALQKHVLSGEKLHADDTPVPVLAPGEGRTKTGRLWTYVRDDRPAGNDDPPAVWFAYSPNRRGEHPQAHLKSFKGILQADAYGGFDALYADGTIQEAACWTHVRRKFFDLHKAHASPVAAEALRRIGVLYGIEAKIRGKSPLERQLTREASAAPLRASLHDWLQETLRNLSQRSALAEAIRYALKLWDALVRFTSDGRIEIDNNAAERSLRTVALGRKNYLFAGSDAGGERAAAIYSLIGSAKLNNIDPEAYLRFVIGCIADHPVNRVAALLPWAVADQLSTVAPLSRPLLDYSNTSKMVDAARLLSWSLRDRWLSKAITYPSVRFPGASSDFSIGRP
;
A
#
# COMPACT_ATOMS: atom_id res chain seq x y z
N MET A 1 -32.71 6.76 9.43
CA MET A 1 -31.42 6.89 8.71
C MET A 1 -30.31 6.61 9.72
N ALA A 2 -29.26 5.86 9.36
CA ALA A 2 -28.17 5.59 10.30
C ALA A 2 -27.41 6.87 10.63
N GLY A 3 -27.06 7.06 11.90
CA GLY A 3 -26.26 8.21 12.33
C GLY A 3 -24.79 8.10 11.92
N PRO A 4 -24.03 9.22 11.88
CA PRO A 4 -22.63 9.24 11.45
C PRO A 4 -21.73 8.23 12.16
N GLY A 5 -21.96 7.99 13.45
CA GLY A 5 -21.19 7.02 14.23
C GLY A 5 -21.32 5.58 13.76
N LEU A 6 -22.55 5.12 13.51
CA LEU A 6 -22.79 3.76 13.01
C LEU A 6 -22.19 3.56 11.61
N LEU A 7 -22.28 4.59 10.77
CA LEU A 7 -21.77 4.55 9.41
C LEU A 7 -20.24 4.51 9.37
N ALA A 8 -19.59 5.37 10.16
CA ALA A 8 -18.14 5.34 10.34
C ALA A 8 -17.69 3.96 10.83
N HIS A 9 -18.38 3.40 11.83
CA HIS A 9 -18.09 2.07 12.35
C HIS A 9 -18.19 0.99 11.26
N VAL A 10 -19.27 0.95 10.48
CA VAL A 10 -19.45 -0.04 9.40
C VAL A 10 -18.32 0.04 8.36
N LEU A 11 -17.93 1.26 7.99
CA LEU A 11 -16.84 1.50 7.02
C LEU A 11 -15.48 1.08 7.58
N VAL A 12 -15.14 1.51 8.81
CA VAL A 12 -13.83 1.19 9.42
C VAL A 12 -13.74 -0.29 9.76
N ALA A 13 -14.78 -0.88 10.35
CA ALA A 13 -14.81 -2.31 10.62
C ALA A 13 -14.58 -3.12 9.33
N LYS A 14 -15.20 -2.72 8.21
CA LYS A 14 -15.03 -3.42 6.93
C LYS A 14 -13.64 -3.25 6.34
N TYR A 15 -13.21 -2.01 6.13
CA TYR A 15 -12.05 -1.70 5.32
C TYR A 15 -10.79 -1.49 6.16
N GLY A 16 -10.91 -0.97 7.38
CA GLY A 16 -9.83 -0.81 8.34
C GLY A 16 -9.49 -2.09 9.10
N ASP A 17 -10.51 -2.82 9.55
CA ASP A 17 -10.37 -3.97 10.45
C ASP A 17 -10.65 -5.32 9.77
N ASN A 18 -11.03 -5.30 8.50
CA ASN A 18 -11.23 -6.49 7.66
C ASN A 18 -12.40 -7.37 8.13
N LEU A 19 -13.46 -6.77 8.68
CA LEU A 19 -14.69 -7.42 9.12
C LEU A 19 -15.80 -7.29 8.05
N PRO A 20 -16.10 -8.35 7.29
CA PRO A 20 -17.13 -8.35 6.24
C PRO A 20 -18.51 -7.98 6.78
N LEU A 21 -19.33 -7.33 5.93
CA LEU A 21 -20.65 -6.82 6.31
C LEU A 21 -21.59 -7.90 6.86
N TYR A 22 -21.59 -9.12 6.30
CA TYR A 22 -22.43 -10.21 6.83
C TYR A 22 -22.01 -10.62 8.27
N ARG A 23 -20.72 -10.48 8.62
CA ARG A 23 -20.26 -10.70 10.00
C ARG A 23 -20.66 -9.55 10.91
N GLN A 24 -20.58 -8.31 10.43
CA GLN A 24 -21.08 -7.16 11.17
C GLN A 24 -22.58 -7.31 11.49
N SER A 25 -23.40 -7.64 10.50
CA SER A 25 -24.83 -7.94 10.65
C SER A 25 -25.09 -8.97 11.76
N ARG A 26 -24.37 -10.11 11.74
CA ARG A 26 -24.48 -11.15 12.78
C ARG A 26 -24.01 -10.69 14.16
N ILE A 27 -23.05 -9.77 14.24
CA ILE A 27 -22.57 -9.21 15.51
C ILE A 27 -23.67 -8.30 16.08
N CYS A 28 -24.24 -7.41 15.26
CA CYS A 28 -25.34 -6.54 15.68
C CYS A 28 -26.56 -7.32 16.17
N ALA A 29 -26.91 -8.44 15.51
CA ALA A 29 -28.03 -9.28 15.91
C ALA A 29 -27.87 -9.87 17.33
N ARG A 30 -26.64 -10.08 17.82
CA ARG A 30 -26.40 -10.55 19.20
C ARG A 30 -26.78 -9.52 20.26
N GLU A 31 -26.73 -8.24 19.90
CA GLU A 31 -27.13 -7.12 20.74
C GLU A 31 -28.60 -6.72 20.48
N GLY A 32 -29.37 -7.56 19.79
CA GLY A 32 -30.79 -7.31 19.46
C GLY A 32 -31.00 -6.31 18.31
N ALA A 33 -29.94 -5.91 17.60
CA ALA A 33 -30.02 -4.99 16.46
C ALA A 33 -30.00 -5.77 15.13
N GLU A 34 -31.18 -6.01 14.56
CA GLU A 34 -31.34 -6.66 13.25
C GLU A 34 -30.96 -5.70 12.10
N LEU A 35 -29.76 -5.87 11.56
CA LEU A 35 -29.26 -5.11 10.41
C LEU A 35 -29.02 -6.04 9.23
N GLU A 36 -29.87 -5.94 8.20
CA GLU A 36 -29.67 -6.73 6.99
C GLU A 36 -28.36 -6.39 6.28
N HIS A 37 -27.76 -7.42 5.67
CA HIS A 37 -26.55 -7.25 4.85
C HIS A 37 -26.77 -6.28 3.66
N SER A 38 -27.94 -6.32 3.04
CA SER A 38 -28.41 -5.42 1.98
C SER A 38 -28.35 -3.96 2.42
N THR A 39 -28.87 -3.67 3.62
CA THR A 39 -28.87 -2.35 4.25
C THR A 39 -27.46 -1.83 4.48
N LEU A 40 -26.59 -2.64 5.07
CA LEU A 40 -25.17 -2.28 5.27
C LEU A 40 -24.47 -1.99 3.93
N ALA A 41 -24.72 -2.81 2.90
CA ALA A 41 -24.15 -2.60 1.57
C ALA A 41 -24.68 -1.32 0.92
N GLY A 42 -25.97 -1.02 1.10
CA GLY A 42 -26.61 0.23 0.67
C GLY A 42 -25.95 1.45 1.29
N TRP A 43 -25.69 1.42 2.61
CA TRP A 43 -24.99 2.51 3.30
C TRP A 43 -23.58 2.73 2.74
N VAL A 44 -22.79 1.67 2.57
CA VAL A 44 -21.44 1.81 1.95
C VAL A 44 -21.53 2.48 0.58
N GLY A 45 -22.56 2.15 -0.22
CA GLY A 45 -22.80 2.77 -1.52
C GLY A 45 -23.10 4.27 -1.44
N GLN A 46 -24.08 4.65 -0.61
CA GLN A 46 -24.53 6.04 -0.47
C GLN A 46 -23.44 6.96 0.07
N PHE A 47 -22.70 6.52 1.10
CA PHE A 47 -21.64 7.35 1.68
C PHE A 47 -20.44 7.51 0.77
N ASN A 48 -20.10 6.50 -0.03
CA ASN A 48 -19.01 6.66 -0.99
C ASN A 48 -19.30 7.77 -2.00
N ALA A 49 -20.54 7.91 -2.47
CA ALA A 49 -20.90 8.98 -3.39
C ALA A 49 -20.69 10.36 -2.75
N LEU A 50 -21.06 10.51 -1.47
CA LEU A 50 -20.86 11.74 -0.70
C LEU A 50 -19.38 12.09 -0.48
N LEU A 51 -18.52 11.09 -0.36
CA LEU A 51 -17.08 11.25 -0.13
C LEU A 51 -16.29 11.59 -1.41
N GLY A 52 -16.90 11.55 -2.60
CA GLY A 52 -16.24 11.77 -3.89
C GLY A 52 -15.38 13.04 -3.95
N PRO A 53 -15.91 14.23 -3.62
CA PRO A 53 -15.13 15.47 -3.63
C PRO A 53 -13.95 15.46 -2.65
N LEU A 54 -14.09 14.81 -1.48
CA LEU A 54 -13.02 14.67 -0.50
C LEU A 54 -11.90 13.75 -1.01
N VAL A 55 -12.26 12.64 -1.68
CA VAL A 55 -11.28 11.74 -2.31
C VAL A 55 -10.54 12.45 -3.45
N ALA A 56 -11.23 13.29 -4.24
CA ALA A 56 -10.58 14.10 -5.27
C ALA A 56 -9.59 15.12 -4.68
N ALA A 57 -9.94 15.77 -3.56
CA ALA A 57 -9.03 16.65 -2.84
C ALA A 57 -7.80 15.89 -2.29
N LEU A 58 -8.01 14.69 -1.74
CA LEU A 58 -6.93 13.80 -1.29
C LEU A 58 -6.01 13.38 -2.45
N GLN A 59 -6.58 12.98 -3.59
CA GLN A 59 -5.83 12.65 -4.79
C GLN A 59 -4.97 13.83 -5.23
N LYS A 60 -5.53 15.05 -5.29
CA LYS A 60 -4.78 16.26 -5.65
C LYS A 60 -3.60 16.49 -4.70
N HIS A 61 -3.80 16.32 -3.39
CA HIS A 61 -2.72 16.43 -2.40
C HIS A 61 -1.62 15.40 -2.64
N VAL A 62 -1.97 14.13 -2.86
CA VAL A 62 -1.01 13.06 -3.16
C VAL A 62 -0.22 13.41 -4.43
N LEU A 63 -0.91 13.72 -5.53
CA LEU A 63 -0.30 14.01 -6.84
C LEU A 63 0.48 15.33 -6.89
N SER A 64 0.40 16.18 -5.86
CA SER A 64 1.22 17.40 -5.76
C SER A 64 2.61 17.18 -5.17
N GLY A 65 2.91 15.98 -4.67
CA GLY A 65 4.24 15.66 -4.14
C GLY A 65 5.31 15.63 -5.24
N GLU A 66 6.58 15.82 -4.88
CA GLU A 66 7.69 15.71 -5.84
C GLU A 66 8.06 14.25 -6.16
N LYS A 67 7.68 13.33 -5.26
CA LYS A 67 7.91 11.90 -5.35
C LYS A 67 6.67 11.15 -4.90
N LEU A 68 6.35 10.07 -5.60
CA LEU A 68 5.32 9.12 -5.21
C LEU A 68 5.90 7.72 -5.09
N HIS A 69 5.44 7.00 -4.08
CA HIS A 69 5.57 5.55 -4.01
C HIS A 69 4.37 4.91 -4.70
N ALA A 70 4.61 3.94 -5.59
CA ALA A 70 3.53 3.26 -6.29
C ALA A 70 3.72 1.75 -6.32
N ASP A 71 2.62 1.02 -6.15
CA ASP A 71 2.55 -0.43 -6.26
C ASP A 71 1.07 -0.81 -6.51
N ASP A 72 0.78 -2.08 -6.70
CA ASP A 72 -0.56 -2.54 -6.94
C ASP A 72 -0.81 -3.96 -6.44
N THR A 73 -2.08 -4.27 -6.16
CA THR A 73 -2.43 -5.58 -5.60
C THR A 73 -3.70 -6.14 -6.24
N PRO A 74 -3.77 -7.45 -6.52
CA PRO A 74 -4.95 -8.04 -7.13
C PRO A 74 -6.14 -8.02 -6.17
N VAL A 75 -7.34 -7.83 -6.71
CA VAL A 75 -8.60 -7.96 -6.00
C VAL A 75 -9.55 -8.82 -6.85
N PRO A 76 -10.12 -9.89 -6.28
CA PRO A 76 -11.16 -10.66 -6.96
C PRO A 76 -12.44 -9.83 -7.09
N VAL A 77 -13.04 -9.83 -8.27
CA VAL A 77 -14.27 -9.08 -8.59
C VAL A 77 -15.24 -10.00 -9.30
N LEU A 78 -16.52 -10.00 -8.92
CA LEU A 78 -17.52 -10.80 -9.62
C LEU A 78 -17.60 -10.43 -11.11
N ALA A 79 -17.74 -11.45 -11.95
CA ALA A 79 -18.12 -11.32 -13.35
C ALA A 79 -19.53 -11.91 -13.51
N PRO A 80 -20.59 -11.09 -13.38
CA PRO A 80 -21.97 -11.56 -13.49
C PRO A 80 -22.22 -12.31 -14.81
N GLY A 81 -22.92 -13.43 -14.73
CA GLY A 81 -23.19 -14.30 -15.88
C GLY A 81 -22.09 -15.34 -16.18
N GLU A 82 -20.89 -15.19 -15.61
CA GLU A 82 -19.77 -16.12 -15.89
C GLU A 82 -19.53 -17.16 -14.79
N GLY A 83 -20.25 -17.07 -13.66
CA GLY A 83 -20.07 -17.99 -12.53
C GLY A 83 -18.65 -18.01 -11.96
N ARG A 84 -17.88 -16.93 -12.15
CA ARG A 84 -16.49 -16.80 -11.69
C ARG A 84 -16.17 -15.35 -11.30
N THR A 85 -14.98 -15.16 -10.73
CA THR A 85 -14.41 -13.82 -10.53
C THR A 85 -13.42 -13.49 -11.64
N LYS A 86 -13.36 -12.22 -12.01
CA LYS A 86 -12.23 -11.61 -12.72
C LYS A 86 -11.26 -10.99 -11.72
N THR A 87 -10.04 -10.66 -12.16
CA THR A 87 -9.03 -10.02 -11.32
C THR A 87 -8.91 -8.53 -11.65
N GLY A 88 -9.51 -7.70 -10.79
CA GLY A 88 -9.24 -6.26 -10.76
C GLY A 88 -7.95 -5.95 -10.00
N ARG A 89 -7.54 -4.69 -9.99
CA ARG A 89 -6.37 -4.20 -9.27
C ARG A 89 -6.75 -3.01 -8.40
N LEU A 90 -6.15 -2.95 -7.21
CA LEU A 90 -6.05 -1.73 -6.43
C LEU A 90 -4.61 -1.23 -6.53
N TRP A 91 -4.44 -0.08 -7.14
CA TRP A 91 -3.19 0.68 -7.21
C TRP A 91 -3.09 1.55 -5.97
N THR A 92 -1.89 1.69 -5.42
CA THR A 92 -1.59 2.63 -4.35
C THR A 92 -0.63 3.69 -4.87
N TYR A 93 -0.87 4.94 -4.46
CA TYR A 93 0.02 6.07 -4.66
C TYR A 93 0.20 6.75 -3.30
N VAL A 94 1.42 6.72 -2.77
CA VAL A 94 1.72 7.21 -1.42
C VAL A 94 2.67 8.40 -1.51
N ARG A 95 2.25 9.51 -0.90
CA ARG A 95 3.11 10.64 -0.56
C ARG A 95 3.50 10.49 0.91
N ASP A 96 4.74 10.10 1.18
CA ASP A 96 5.28 9.96 2.54
C ASP A 96 6.78 10.27 2.52
N ASP A 97 7.10 11.55 2.69
CA ASP A 97 8.47 12.08 2.64
C ASP A 97 9.04 12.39 4.02
N ARG A 98 8.36 11.95 5.09
CA ARG A 98 8.91 11.99 6.47
C ARG A 98 10.27 11.30 6.59
N PRO A 99 10.55 10.17 5.89
CA PRO A 99 11.90 9.59 5.88
C PRO A 99 12.98 10.51 5.28
N ALA A 100 12.58 11.52 4.51
CA ALA A 100 13.43 12.58 3.95
C ALA A 100 13.36 13.89 4.77
N GLY A 101 12.81 13.86 5.99
CA GLY A 101 12.68 15.03 6.84
C GLY A 101 11.66 16.07 6.35
N ASN A 102 10.71 15.68 5.50
CA ASN A 102 9.62 16.55 5.07
C ASN A 102 8.43 16.45 6.06
N ASP A 103 7.87 17.60 6.43
CA ASP A 103 6.74 17.76 7.34
C ASP A 103 5.37 17.81 6.63
N ASP A 104 5.35 17.76 5.29
CA ASP A 104 4.13 17.65 4.52
C ASP A 104 3.27 16.46 4.99
N PRO A 105 1.95 16.65 5.17
CA PRO A 105 1.09 15.58 5.64
C PRO A 105 1.15 14.33 4.75
N PRO A 106 1.52 13.16 5.31
CA PRO A 106 1.58 11.92 4.55
C PRO A 106 0.18 11.47 4.15
N ALA A 107 0.04 10.94 2.94
CA ALA A 107 -1.24 10.54 2.41
C ALA A 107 -1.11 9.35 1.46
N VAL A 108 -2.19 8.57 1.34
CA VAL A 108 -2.31 7.50 0.36
C VAL A 108 -3.60 7.65 -0.42
N TRP A 109 -3.46 7.56 -1.74
CA TRP A 109 -4.58 7.45 -2.66
C TRP A 109 -4.56 6.06 -3.30
N PHE A 110 -5.70 5.37 -3.24
CA PHE A 110 -5.93 4.13 -3.95
C PHE A 110 -6.81 4.39 -5.18
N ALA A 111 -6.45 3.74 -6.28
CA ALA A 111 -7.25 3.72 -7.50
C ALA A 111 -7.62 2.27 -7.86
N TYR A 112 -8.82 2.06 -8.38
CA TYR A 112 -9.27 0.76 -8.87
C TYR A 112 -9.16 0.69 -10.39
N SER A 113 -8.81 -0.49 -10.91
CA SER A 113 -8.98 -0.81 -12.33
C SER A 113 -9.46 -2.26 -12.55
N PRO A 114 -10.16 -2.55 -13.65
CA PRO A 114 -10.68 -3.89 -13.93
C PRO A 114 -9.61 -4.91 -14.36
N ASN A 115 -8.37 -4.46 -14.61
CA ASN A 115 -7.23 -5.29 -15.00
C ASN A 115 -5.90 -4.58 -14.67
N ARG A 116 -4.76 -5.23 -14.90
CA ARG A 116 -3.41 -4.69 -14.59
C ARG A 116 -2.75 -3.90 -15.73
N ARG A 117 -3.44 -3.50 -16.78
CA ARG A 117 -2.78 -2.86 -17.94
C ARG A 117 -2.12 -1.53 -17.57
N GLY A 118 -1.03 -1.19 -18.27
CA GLY A 118 -0.30 0.07 -18.07
C GLY A 118 -1.11 1.33 -18.40
N GLU A 119 -2.20 1.22 -19.16
CA GLU A 119 -3.12 2.34 -19.43
C GLU A 119 -3.71 2.95 -18.15
N HIS A 120 -3.89 2.14 -17.09
CA HIS A 120 -4.45 2.62 -15.82
C HIS A 120 -3.51 3.55 -15.07
N PRO A 121 -2.25 3.16 -14.74
CA PRO A 121 -1.33 4.09 -14.10
C PRO A 121 -1.00 5.31 -14.99
N GLN A 122 -1.02 5.18 -16.33
CA GLN A 122 -0.94 6.32 -17.26
C GLN A 122 -2.08 7.31 -17.07
N ALA A 123 -3.33 6.82 -16.97
CA ALA A 123 -4.49 7.68 -16.71
C ALA A 123 -4.43 8.31 -15.32
N HIS A 124 -4.07 7.52 -14.29
CA HIS A 124 -4.00 7.98 -12.90
C HIS A 124 -2.94 9.08 -12.70
N LEU A 125 -1.78 8.95 -13.36
CA LEU A 125 -0.62 9.83 -13.20
C LEU A 125 -0.48 10.85 -14.35
N LYS A 126 -1.51 11.03 -15.19
CA LYS A 126 -1.48 11.90 -16.37
C LYS A 126 -0.99 13.34 -16.09
N SER A 127 -1.27 13.86 -14.89
CA SER A 127 -0.88 15.22 -14.48
C SER A 127 0.32 15.26 -13.55
N PHE A 128 0.83 14.10 -13.13
CA PHE A 128 1.95 14.00 -12.21
C PHE A 128 3.28 14.23 -12.94
N LYS A 129 4.18 14.97 -12.30
CA LYS A 129 5.56 15.18 -12.73
C LYS A 129 6.45 15.02 -11.52
N GLY A 130 7.59 14.34 -11.68
CA GLY A 130 8.50 14.08 -10.56
C GLY A 130 8.98 12.64 -10.53
N ILE A 131 9.22 12.11 -9.34
CA ILE A 131 9.82 10.79 -9.17
C ILE A 131 8.74 9.75 -8.88
N LEU A 132 8.71 8.65 -9.63
CA LEU A 132 7.90 7.49 -9.30
C LEU A 132 8.80 6.39 -8.77
N GLN A 133 8.67 6.13 -7.48
CA GLN A 133 9.34 5.04 -6.81
C GLN A 133 8.45 3.80 -6.79
N ALA A 134 8.83 2.78 -7.55
CA ALA A 134 7.99 1.60 -7.79
C ALA A 134 8.80 0.30 -7.81
N ASP A 135 8.08 -0.82 -7.94
CA ASP A 135 8.71 -2.05 -8.42
C ASP A 135 9.01 -1.93 -9.93
N ALA A 136 9.74 -2.90 -10.48
CA ALA A 136 10.06 -2.93 -11.91
C ALA A 136 8.92 -3.51 -12.75
N TYR A 137 7.67 -3.15 -12.42
CA TYR A 137 6.52 -3.59 -13.20
C TYR A 137 6.49 -2.85 -14.54
N GLY A 138 6.62 -3.61 -15.64
CA GLY A 138 6.69 -3.04 -16.99
C GLY A 138 5.47 -2.24 -17.45
N GLY A 139 4.33 -2.30 -16.74
CA GLY A 139 3.20 -1.43 -17.03
C GLY A 139 3.44 0.05 -16.67
N PHE A 140 4.52 0.34 -15.93
CA PHE A 140 4.97 1.72 -15.68
C PHE A 140 5.91 2.26 -16.77
N ASP A 141 6.48 1.42 -17.63
CA ASP A 141 7.54 1.83 -18.58
C ASP A 141 7.15 3.05 -19.44
N ALA A 142 5.89 3.10 -19.88
CA ALA A 142 5.37 4.20 -20.69
C ALA A 142 5.32 5.55 -19.95
N LEU A 143 5.25 5.55 -18.62
CA LEU A 143 5.31 6.78 -17.80
C LEU A 143 6.69 7.44 -17.85
N TYR A 144 7.73 6.66 -18.09
CA TYR A 144 9.12 7.13 -18.04
C TYR A 144 9.63 7.61 -19.41
N ALA A 145 8.88 7.33 -20.47
CA ALA A 145 9.34 7.46 -21.85
C ALA A 145 9.67 8.91 -22.27
N ASP A 146 8.95 9.90 -21.75
CA ASP A 146 9.14 11.31 -22.09
C ASP A 146 10.01 12.08 -21.08
N GLY A 147 10.46 11.41 -20.01
CA GLY A 147 11.25 12.01 -18.92
C GLY A 147 10.46 12.90 -17.95
N THR A 148 9.14 13.06 -18.13
CA THR A 148 8.29 13.83 -17.20
C THR A 148 8.21 13.16 -15.83
N ILE A 149 8.20 11.83 -15.82
CA ILE A 149 8.26 11.01 -14.61
C ILE A 149 9.59 10.26 -14.60
N GLN A 150 10.35 10.43 -13.53
CA GLN A 150 11.64 9.79 -13.34
C GLN A 150 11.47 8.48 -12.56
N GLU A 151 11.92 7.37 -13.15
CA GLU A 151 11.94 6.07 -12.48
C GLU A 151 12.94 6.03 -11.29
N ALA A 152 12.46 5.56 -10.14
CA ALA A 152 13.28 5.13 -9.01
C ALA A 152 12.94 3.69 -8.62
N ALA A 153 13.89 2.77 -8.81
CA ALA A 153 13.65 1.35 -8.56
C ALA A 153 13.86 0.96 -7.10
N CYS A 154 13.25 -0.14 -6.69
CA CYS A 154 13.21 -0.59 -5.30
C CYS A 154 14.23 -1.71 -5.00
N TRP A 155 15.18 -1.47 -4.10
CA TRP A 155 16.16 -2.49 -3.68
C TRP A 155 15.53 -3.67 -2.93
N THR A 156 14.38 -3.51 -2.27
CA THR A 156 13.68 -4.63 -1.63
C THR A 156 13.37 -5.74 -2.64
N HIS A 157 13.00 -5.40 -3.88
CA HIS A 157 12.68 -6.38 -4.92
C HIS A 157 13.93 -7.11 -5.44
N VAL A 158 15.05 -6.41 -5.58
CA VAL A 158 16.35 -7.01 -5.91
C VAL A 158 16.81 -7.94 -4.79
N ARG A 159 16.79 -7.44 -3.54
CA ARG A 159 17.17 -8.19 -2.34
C ARG A 159 16.36 -9.47 -2.19
N ARG A 160 15.05 -9.44 -2.45
CA ARG A 160 14.15 -10.60 -2.35
C ARG A 160 14.61 -11.76 -3.25
N LYS A 161 15.04 -11.47 -4.49
CA LYS A 161 15.53 -12.51 -5.41
C LYS A 161 16.75 -13.25 -4.87
N PHE A 162 17.71 -12.52 -4.28
CA PHE A 162 18.86 -13.14 -3.64
C PHE A 162 18.48 -13.87 -2.35
N PHE A 163 17.55 -13.30 -1.57
CA PHE A 163 17.05 -13.94 -0.35
C PHE A 163 16.41 -15.30 -0.63
N ASP A 164 15.53 -15.39 -1.63
CA ASP A 164 14.86 -16.64 -1.99
C ASP A 164 15.86 -17.71 -2.43
N LEU A 165 16.88 -17.34 -3.22
CA LEU A 165 17.96 -18.24 -3.63
C LEU A 165 18.82 -18.70 -2.45
N HIS A 166 19.18 -17.79 -1.55
CA HIS A 166 19.95 -18.14 -0.35
C HIS A 166 19.14 -19.06 0.57
N LYS A 167 17.85 -18.77 0.77
CA LYS A 167 16.96 -19.59 1.59
C LYS A 167 16.76 -20.99 1.00
N ALA A 168 16.60 -21.11 -0.31
CA ALA A 168 16.35 -22.39 -0.98
C ALA A 168 17.60 -23.26 -1.11
N HIS A 169 18.78 -22.64 -1.28
CA HIS A 169 19.98 -23.36 -1.71
C HIS A 169 21.25 -23.03 -0.91
N ALA A 170 21.15 -22.23 0.15
CA ALA A 170 22.29 -21.72 0.92
C ALA A 170 23.39 -21.08 0.04
N SER A 171 23.02 -20.51 -1.10
CA SER A 171 23.97 -19.99 -2.09
C SER A 171 24.92 -18.96 -1.46
N PRO A 172 26.25 -19.17 -1.51
CA PRO A 172 27.23 -18.23 -0.97
C PRO A 172 27.23 -16.90 -1.73
N VAL A 173 27.03 -16.93 -3.05
CA VAL A 173 26.92 -15.71 -3.87
C VAL A 173 25.69 -14.91 -3.48
N ALA A 174 24.55 -15.57 -3.27
CA ALA A 174 23.35 -14.89 -2.81
C ALA A 174 23.54 -14.29 -1.40
N ALA A 175 24.23 -15.01 -0.50
CA ALA A 175 24.58 -14.49 0.82
C ALA A 175 25.45 -13.22 0.74
N GLU A 176 26.46 -13.22 -0.13
CA GLU A 176 27.34 -12.08 -0.34
C GLU A 176 26.60 -10.86 -0.93
N ALA A 177 25.71 -11.08 -1.91
CA ALA A 177 24.84 -10.03 -2.43
C ALA A 177 23.99 -9.41 -1.32
N LEU A 178 23.35 -10.25 -0.47
CA LEU A 178 22.56 -9.78 0.67
C LEU A 178 23.39 -8.98 1.67
N ARG A 179 24.63 -9.41 1.95
CA ARG A 179 25.55 -8.72 2.85
C ARG A 179 25.88 -7.33 2.31
N ARG A 180 26.29 -7.22 1.04
CA ARG A 180 26.62 -5.94 0.38
C ARG A 180 25.43 -4.99 0.36
N ILE A 181 24.24 -5.47 -0.02
CA ILE A 181 23.00 -4.70 0.03
C ILE A 181 22.70 -4.26 1.48
N GLY A 182 22.89 -5.14 2.45
CA GLY A 182 22.67 -4.86 3.87
C GLY A 182 23.51 -3.69 4.40
N VAL A 183 24.75 -3.52 3.93
CA VAL A 183 25.59 -2.37 4.31
C VAL A 183 24.97 -1.05 3.83
N LEU A 184 24.40 -1.01 2.62
CA LEU A 184 23.70 0.18 2.11
C LEU A 184 22.49 0.54 2.99
N TYR A 185 21.68 -0.46 3.36
CA TYR A 185 20.59 -0.26 4.31
C TYR A 185 21.06 0.23 5.69
N GLY A 186 22.25 -0.19 6.13
CA GLY A 186 22.88 0.29 7.36
C GLY A 186 23.21 1.78 7.31
N ILE A 187 23.57 2.32 6.14
CA ILE A 187 23.76 3.77 5.93
C ILE A 187 22.40 4.48 5.96
N GLU A 188 21.42 3.98 5.21
CA GLU A 188 20.08 4.57 5.12
C GLU A 188 19.39 4.67 6.49
N ALA A 189 19.61 3.68 7.36
CA ALA A 189 19.08 3.72 8.73
C ALA A 189 19.62 4.89 9.57
N LYS A 190 20.85 5.35 9.30
CA LYS A 190 21.47 6.46 10.04
C LYS A 190 21.02 7.84 9.57
N ILE A 191 20.59 7.95 8.32
CA ILE A 191 20.21 9.23 7.68
C ILE A 191 18.69 9.40 7.53
N ARG A 192 17.89 8.42 7.97
CA ARG A 192 16.43 8.52 7.93
C ARG A 192 15.94 9.68 8.79
N GLY A 193 15.04 10.49 8.24
CA GLY A 193 14.50 11.69 8.88
C GLY A 193 15.39 12.93 8.75
N LYS A 194 16.56 12.81 8.09
CA LYS A 194 17.41 13.94 7.74
C LYS A 194 16.92 14.59 6.45
N SER A 195 17.32 15.84 6.24
CA SER A 195 16.97 16.60 5.03
C SER A 195 17.51 15.91 3.77
N PRO A 196 16.90 16.15 2.59
CA PRO A 196 17.40 15.59 1.34
C PRO A 196 18.89 15.89 1.10
N LEU A 197 19.34 17.10 1.40
CA LEU A 197 20.74 17.50 1.23
C LEU A 197 21.70 16.67 2.11
N GLU A 198 21.41 16.54 3.41
CA GLU A 198 22.25 15.74 4.32
C GLU A 198 22.30 14.26 3.91
N ARG A 199 21.16 13.72 3.45
CA ARG A 199 21.08 12.35 2.93
C ARG A 199 21.97 12.18 1.72
N GLN A 200 21.89 13.09 0.75
CA GLN A 200 22.70 13.06 -0.47
C GLN A 200 24.20 13.12 -0.15
N LEU A 201 24.65 14.09 0.67
CA LEU A 201 26.06 14.23 1.04
C LEU A 201 26.60 12.96 1.73
N THR A 202 25.81 12.37 2.63
CA THR A 202 26.22 11.13 3.31
C THR A 202 26.30 9.95 2.32
N ARG A 203 25.38 9.86 1.38
CA ARG A 203 25.35 8.81 0.35
C ARG A 203 26.52 8.95 -0.62
N GLU A 204 26.87 10.16 -1.02
CA GLU A 204 28.05 10.43 -1.86
C GLU A 204 29.34 9.99 -1.16
N ALA A 205 29.51 10.33 0.12
CA ALA A 205 30.70 9.96 0.88
C ALA A 205 30.78 8.46 1.21
N SER A 206 29.67 7.84 1.60
CA SER A 206 29.67 6.49 2.21
C SER A 206 29.07 5.39 1.34
N ALA A 207 28.00 5.68 0.59
CA ALA A 207 27.26 4.67 -0.17
C ALA A 207 27.78 4.53 -1.60
N ALA A 208 28.26 5.61 -2.23
CA ALA A 208 28.79 5.60 -3.59
C ALA A 208 29.93 4.57 -3.83
N PRO A 209 31.00 4.51 -2.99
CA PRO A 209 32.06 3.52 -3.21
C PRO A 209 31.58 2.07 -3.02
N LEU A 210 30.69 1.83 -2.05
CA LEU A 210 30.12 0.50 -1.81
C LEU A 210 29.22 0.02 -2.95
N ARG A 211 28.48 0.96 -3.54
CA ARG A 211 27.63 0.71 -4.70
C ARG A 211 28.45 0.39 -5.95
N ALA A 212 29.53 1.14 -6.21
CA ALA A 212 30.45 0.83 -7.30
C ALA A 212 31.05 -0.57 -7.13
N SER A 213 31.55 -0.89 -5.94
CA SER A 213 32.06 -2.24 -5.63
C SER A 213 31.00 -3.34 -5.79
N LEU A 214 29.74 -3.07 -5.43
CA LEU A 214 28.64 -4.02 -5.66
C LEU A 214 28.34 -4.20 -7.15
N HIS A 215 28.37 -3.13 -7.94
CA HIS A 215 28.15 -3.20 -9.39
C HIS A 215 29.19 -4.09 -10.07
N ASP A 216 30.48 -3.81 -9.82
CA ASP A 216 31.59 -4.50 -10.45
C ASP A 216 31.57 -5.99 -10.06
N TRP A 217 31.33 -6.26 -8.78
CA TRP A 217 31.18 -7.62 -8.28
C TRP A 217 30.02 -8.37 -8.94
N LEU A 218 28.86 -7.73 -9.13
CA LEU A 218 27.72 -8.33 -9.85
C LEU A 218 28.07 -8.65 -11.31
N GLN A 219 28.74 -7.72 -12.00
CA GLN A 219 29.16 -7.91 -13.39
C GLN A 219 30.17 -9.05 -13.54
N GLU A 220 31.20 -9.09 -12.70
CA GLU A 220 32.21 -10.14 -12.68
C GLU A 220 31.57 -11.50 -12.36
N THR A 221 30.73 -11.54 -11.33
CA THR A 221 30.00 -12.75 -10.95
C THR A 221 29.14 -13.27 -12.10
N LEU A 222 28.44 -12.39 -12.82
CA LEU A 222 27.59 -12.79 -13.94
C LEU A 222 28.38 -13.46 -15.07
N ARG A 223 29.61 -13.01 -15.35
CA ARG A 223 30.47 -13.60 -16.39
C ARG A 223 30.86 -15.04 -16.08
N ASN A 224 30.93 -15.39 -14.80
CA ASN A 224 31.34 -16.71 -14.32
C ASN A 224 30.16 -17.66 -14.06
N LEU A 225 28.92 -17.23 -14.33
CA LEU A 225 27.72 -18.04 -14.12
C LEU A 225 27.17 -18.59 -15.43
N SER A 226 26.57 -19.78 -15.34
CA SER A 226 25.75 -20.31 -16.43
C SER A 226 24.59 -19.35 -16.73
N GLN A 227 24.41 -19.03 -18.01
CA GLN A 227 23.44 -18.05 -18.49
C GLN A 227 22.01 -18.34 -18.01
N ARG A 228 21.63 -19.61 -17.87
CA ARG A 228 20.28 -20.03 -17.47
C ARG A 228 20.11 -20.26 -15.96
N SER A 229 21.11 -19.95 -15.15
CA SER A 229 20.98 -20.11 -13.70
C SER A 229 20.06 -19.06 -13.10
N ALA A 230 19.27 -19.43 -12.09
CA ALA A 230 18.39 -18.51 -11.37
C ALA A 230 19.18 -17.36 -10.69
N LEU A 231 20.44 -17.62 -10.33
CA LEU A 231 21.36 -16.60 -9.83
C LEU A 231 21.75 -15.59 -10.92
N ALA A 232 22.07 -16.05 -12.14
CA ALA A 232 22.32 -15.16 -13.27
C ALA A 232 21.08 -14.31 -13.61
N GLU A 233 19.87 -14.88 -13.49
CA GLU A 233 18.62 -14.11 -13.64
C GLU A 233 18.45 -13.03 -12.57
N ALA A 234 18.73 -13.34 -11.30
CA ALA A 234 18.68 -12.35 -10.23
C ALA A 234 19.69 -11.20 -10.43
N ILE A 235 20.91 -11.52 -10.88
CA ILE A 235 21.93 -10.52 -11.17
C ILE A 235 21.57 -9.67 -12.39
N ARG A 236 21.13 -10.30 -13.50
CA ARG A 236 20.66 -9.55 -14.68
C ARG A 236 19.49 -8.63 -14.35
N TYR A 237 18.58 -9.07 -13.48
CA TYR A 237 17.50 -8.21 -13.01
C TYR A 237 18.01 -6.97 -12.29
N ALA A 238 18.99 -7.12 -11.39
CA ALA A 238 19.61 -5.98 -10.70
C ALA A 238 20.34 -5.04 -11.68
N LEU A 239 21.17 -5.60 -12.57
CA LEU A 239 21.96 -4.83 -13.54
C LEU A 239 21.08 -4.11 -14.57
N LYS A 240 19.98 -4.74 -15.02
CA LYS A 240 19.00 -4.10 -15.92
C LYS A 240 18.41 -2.83 -15.31
N LEU A 241 18.17 -2.82 -14.00
CA LEU A 241 17.53 -1.72 -13.28
C LEU A 241 18.55 -0.77 -12.64
N TRP A 242 19.84 -0.93 -12.93
CA TRP A 242 20.89 -0.31 -12.13
C TRP A 242 20.75 1.21 -12.05
N ASP A 243 20.55 1.89 -13.18
CA ASP A 243 20.42 3.35 -13.21
C ASP A 243 19.25 3.86 -12.34
N ALA A 244 18.12 3.16 -12.37
CA ALA A 244 16.97 3.48 -11.51
C ALA A 244 17.21 3.11 -10.04
N LEU A 245 17.92 2.00 -9.77
CA LEU A 245 18.26 1.54 -8.41
C LEU A 245 19.24 2.44 -7.71
N VAL A 246 20.13 3.13 -8.45
CA VAL A 246 21.19 3.95 -7.87
C VAL A 246 20.81 5.42 -7.75
N ARG A 247 19.68 5.84 -8.32
CA ARG A 247 19.21 7.23 -8.30
C ARG A 247 19.05 7.81 -6.89
N PHE A 248 18.71 6.97 -5.89
CA PHE A 248 18.66 7.41 -4.50
C PHE A 248 20.01 7.93 -3.98
N THR A 249 21.14 7.53 -4.57
CA THR A 249 22.44 7.99 -4.11
C THR A 249 22.72 9.45 -4.44
N SER A 250 22.17 9.95 -5.56
CA SER A 250 22.35 11.33 -6.02
C SER A 250 21.14 12.23 -5.74
N ASP A 251 20.00 11.67 -5.30
CA ASP A 251 18.80 12.44 -4.94
C ASP A 251 18.32 12.06 -3.54
N GLY A 252 18.46 13.01 -2.61
CA GLY A 252 18.11 12.86 -1.20
C GLY A 252 16.63 12.62 -0.90
N ARG A 253 15.73 12.86 -1.87
CA ARG A 253 14.28 12.66 -1.71
C ARG A 253 13.87 11.20 -1.87
N ILE A 254 14.68 10.44 -2.62
CA ILE A 254 14.39 9.06 -2.99
C ILE A 254 14.81 8.13 -1.84
N GLU A 255 13.94 7.17 -1.53
CA GLU A 255 14.25 6.10 -0.58
C GLU A 255 15.06 4.99 -1.27
N ILE A 256 15.78 4.16 -0.50
CA ILE A 256 16.37 2.94 -1.06
C ILE A 256 15.29 1.92 -1.48
N ASP A 257 14.07 2.02 -0.93
CA ASP A 257 12.98 1.07 -1.16
C ASP A 257 11.59 1.70 -1.26
N ASN A 258 10.66 0.92 -1.81
CA ASN A 258 9.26 1.28 -2.00
C ASN A 258 8.36 0.81 -0.83
N ASN A 259 8.90 0.69 0.39
CA ASN A 259 8.15 0.09 1.49
C ASN A 259 6.91 0.90 1.90
N ALA A 260 6.81 2.19 1.56
CA ALA A 260 5.62 2.99 1.84
C ALA A 260 4.38 2.45 1.09
N ALA A 261 4.53 2.16 -0.21
CA ALA A 261 3.48 1.53 -1.01
C ALA A 261 3.14 0.13 -0.48
N GLU A 262 4.14 -0.72 -0.22
CA GLU A 262 3.93 -2.08 0.30
C GLU A 262 3.17 -2.06 1.65
N ARG A 263 3.53 -1.14 2.56
CA ARG A 263 2.83 -0.98 3.85
C ARG A 263 1.37 -0.58 3.65
N SER A 264 1.07 0.31 2.72
CA SER A 264 -0.30 0.75 2.45
C SER A 264 -1.19 -0.38 1.92
N LEU A 265 -0.65 -1.27 1.09
CA LEU A 265 -1.38 -2.40 0.52
C LEU A 265 -1.63 -3.53 1.52
N ARG A 266 -0.94 -3.53 2.68
CA ARG A 266 -1.08 -4.59 3.69
C ARG A 266 -2.51 -4.72 4.21
N THR A 267 -3.21 -3.61 4.42
CA THR A 267 -4.61 -3.64 4.89
C THR A 267 -5.51 -4.32 3.86
N VAL A 268 -5.35 -3.99 2.57
CA VAL A 268 -6.08 -4.65 1.48
C VAL A 268 -5.76 -6.14 1.43
N ALA A 269 -4.47 -6.51 1.55
CA ALA A 269 -4.04 -7.90 1.49
C ALA A 269 -4.60 -8.75 2.65
N LEU A 270 -4.77 -8.17 3.85
CA LEU A 270 -5.45 -8.81 4.98
C LEU A 270 -6.96 -8.89 4.73
N GLY A 271 -7.56 -7.85 4.16
CA GLY A 271 -8.97 -7.79 3.79
C GLY A 271 -9.39 -8.91 2.85
N ARG A 272 -8.60 -9.17 1.79
CA ARG A 272 -8.88 -10.26 0.83
C ARG A 272 -8.91 -11.66 1.42
N LYS A 273 -8.30 -11.88 2.59
CA LYS A 273 -8.41 -13.18 3.29
C LYS A 273 -9.73 -13.31 4.04
N ASN A 274 -10.42 -12.19 4.27
CA ASN A 274 -11.61 -12.09 5.09
C ASN A 274 -12.90 -11.91 4.26
N TYR A 275 -12.84 -11.26 3.10
CA TYR A 275 -13.96 -11.17 2.15
C TYR A 275 -13.50 -11.57 0.74
N LEU A 276 -14.31 -12.40 0.08
CA LEU A 276 -13.91 -13.20 -1.09
C LEU A 276 -13.83 -12.41 -2.40
N PHE A 277 -14.58 -11.31 -2.55
CA PHE A 277 -14.62 -10.52 -3.79
C PHE A 277 -15.29 -9.15 -3.60
N ALA A 278 -15.02 -8.23 -4.53
CA ALA A 278 -15.88 -7.08 -4.79
C ALA A 278 -17.07 -7.52 -5.67
N GLY A 279 -18.26 -7.00 -5.40
CA GLY A 279 -19.48 -7.38 -6.14
C GLY A 279 -19.53 -6.87 -7.58
N SER A 280 -18.75 -5.84 -7.92
CA SER A 280 -18.66 -5.22 -9.24
C SER A 280 -17.44 -4.30 -9.32
N ASP A 281 -17.13 -3.77 -10.51
CA ASP A 281 -16.09 -2.74 -10.69
C ASP A 281 -16.38 -1.49 -9.85
N ALA A 282 -17.62 -1.01 -9.84
CA ALA A 282 -18.06 0.07 -8.96
C ALA A 282 -17.91 -0.29 -7.46
N GLY A 283 -17.97 -1.58 -7.10
CA GLY A 283 -17.61 -2.04 -5.76
C GLY A 283 -16.12 -1.88 -5.45
N GLY A 284 -15.25 -2.09 -6.43
CA GLY A 284 -13.81 -1.87 -6.36
C GLY A 284 -13.45 -0.39 -6.22
N GLU A 285 -14.09 0.49 -7.00
CA GLU A 285 -13.93 1.94 -6.91
C GLU A 285 -14.32 2.48 -5.54
N ARG A 286 -15.46 2.02 -4.99
CA ARG A 286 -15.89 2.36 -3.63
C ARG A 286 -14.87 1.92 -2.58
N ALA A 287 -14.34 0.70 -2.72
CA ALA A 287 -13.29 0.23 -1.82
C ALA A 287 -12.04 1.11 -1.88
N ALA A 288 -11.59 1.49 -3.08
CA ALA A 288 -10.42 2.35 -3.27
C ALA A 288 -10.58 3.71 -2.57
N ALA A 289 -11.73 4.37 -2.76
CA ALA A 289 -12.06 5.63 -2.10
C ALA A 289 -12.01 5.53 -0.56
N ILE A 290 -12.66 4.52 0.02
CA ILE A 290 -12.69 4.33 1.48
C ILE A 290 -11.30 3.96 2.02
N TYR A 291 -10.55 3.11 1.32
CA TYR A 291 -9.16 2.79 1.66
C TYR A 291 -8.26 4.03 1.67
N SER A 292 -8.47 4.97 0.76
CA SER A 292 -7.68 6.20 0.66
C SER A 292 -7.86 7.06 1.91
N LEU A 293 -9.11 7.25 2.34
CA LEU A 293 -9.44 8.04 3.52
C LEU A 293 -8.96 7.38 4.82
N ILE A 294 -9.23 6.08 5.00
CA ILE A 294 -8.77 5.33 6.18
C ILE A 294 -7.24 5.26 6.22
N GLY A 295 -6.60 4.97 5.09
CA GLY A 295 -5.15 4.88 4.99
C GLY A 295 -4.48 6.20 5.32
N SER A 296 -5.03 7.31 4.81
CA SER A 296 -4.49 8.65 5.08
C SER A 296 -4.72 9.09 6.53
N ALA A 297 -5.87 8.77 7.14
CA ALA A 297 -6.07 9.00 8.58
C ALA A 297 -5.03 8.25 9.42
N LYS A 298 -4.80 6.96 9.15
CA LYS A 298 -3.78 6.15 9.83
C LYS A 298 -2.36 6.71 9.65
N LEU A 299 -2.01 7.20 8.45
CA LEU A 299 -0.69 7.79 8.20
C LEU A 299 -0.43 9.06 9.02
N ASN A 300 -1.49 9.79 9.36
CA ASN A 300 -1.47 11.00 10.19
C ASN A 300 -1.71 10.72 11.68
N ASN A 301 -1.68 9.45 12.11
CA ASN A 301 -1.94 9.05 13.50
C ASN A 301 -3.34 9.43 14.03
N ILE A 302 -4.33 9.50 13.13
CA ILE A 302 -5.71 9.81 13.47
C ILE A 302 -6.53 8.51 13.50
N ASP A 303 -7.38 8.36 14.51
CA ASP A 303 -8.35 7.26 14.56
C ASP A 303 -9.31 7.34 13.36
N PRO A 304 -9.32 6.36 12.45
CA PRO A 304 -10.16 6.41 11.25
C PRO A 304 -11.65 6.46 11.55
N GLU A 305 -12.09 5.86 12.67
CA GLU A 305 -13.52 5.86 13.01
C GLU A 305 -13.96 7.23 13.51
N ALA A 306 -13.20 7.87 14.40
CA ALA A 306 -13.42 9.25 14.81
C ALA A 306 -13.39 10.22 13.62
N TYR A 307 -12.41 10.08 12.73
CA TYR A 307 -12.29 10.88 11.51
C TYR A 307 -13.50 10.74 10.60
N LEU A 308 -13.87 9.51 10.22
CA LEU A 308 -15.02 9.30 9.33
C LEU A 308 -16.32 9.71 9.99
N ARG A 309 -16.48 9.54 11.31
CA ARG A 309 -17.65 10.02 12.05
C ARG A 309 -17.78 11.54 11.94
N PHE A 310 -16.69 12.26 12.15
CA PHE A 310 -16.64 13.71 12.01
C PHE A 310 -16.98 14.16 10.59
N VAL A 311 -16.32 13.59 9.59
CA VAL A 311 -16.54 13.93 8.18
C VAL A 311 -17.98 13.64 7.77
N ILE A 312 -18.51 12.44 8.07
CA ILE A 312 -19.90 12.07 7.73
C ILE A 312 -20.90 13.01 8.40
N GLY A 313 -20.60 13.49 9.61
CA GLY A 313 -21.47 14.40 10.35
C GLY A 313 -21.58 15.81 9.78
N CYS A 314 -20.65 16.25 8.92
CA CYS A 314 -20.63 17.63 8.41
C CYS A 314 -20.51 17.77 6.89
N ILE A 315 -20.08 16.74 6.16
CA ILE A 315 -19.72 16.86 4.74
C ILE A 315 -20.91 17.24 3.84
N ALA A 316 -22.13 16.86 4.20
CA ALA A 316 -23.33 17.18 3.41
C ALA A 316 -23.62 18.70 3.38
N ASP A 317 -23.30 19.40 4.47
CA ASP A 317 -23.51 20.85 4.63
C ASP A 317 -22.22 21.65 4.38
N HIS A 318 -21.09 20.97 4.14
CA HIS A 318 -19.80 21.62 3.95
C HIS A 318 -19.63 22.14 2.52
N PRO A 319 -19.16 23.38 2.31
CA PRO A 319 -18.93 23.91 0.98
C PRO A 319 -17.96 23.05 0.16
N VAL A 320 -18.39 22.59 -1.02
CA VAL A 320 -17.61 21.68 -1.88
C VAL A 320 -16.23 22.25 -2.26
N ASN A 321 -16.12 23.57 -2.44
CA ASN A 321 -14.87 24.27 -2.75
C ASN A 321 -13.90 24.37 -1.55
N ARG A 322 -14.35 23.99 -0.34
CA ARG A 322 -13.55 23.94 0.89
C ARG A 322 -13.41 22.53 1.45
N VAL A 323 -13.76 21.49 0.68
CA VAL A 323 -13.74 20.09 1.14
C VAL A 323 -12.34 19.62 1.58
N ALA A 324 -11.27 20.26 1.09
CA ALA A 324 -9.90 19.98 1.54
C ALA A 324 -9.70 20.27 3.05
N ALA A 325 -10.50 21.15 3.65
CA ALA A 325 -10.48 21.40 5.09
C ALA A 325 -11.01 20.20 5.92
N LEU A 326 -11.58 19.18 5.27
CA LEU A 326 -12.02 17.93 5.89
C LEU A 326 -11.00 16.80 5.70
N LEU A 327 -9.83 17.05 5.10
CA LEU A 327 -8.76 16.04 4.99
C LEU A 327 -8.19 15.70 6.38
N PRO A 328 -7.61 14.50 6.57
CA PRO A 328 -7.28 14.02 7.92
C PRO A 328 -6.46 15.00 8.75
N TRP A 329 -5.35 15.51 8.21
CA TRP A 329 -4.49 16.47 8.90
C TRP A 329 -5.15 17.82 9.15
N ALA A 330 -6.11 18.23 8.32
CA ALA A 330 -6.78 19.53 8.46
C ALA A 330 -7.79 19.54 9.63
N VAL A 331 -8.27 18.37 10.06
CA VAL A 331 -9.23 18.22 11.16
C VAL A 331 -8.60 17.60 12.41
N ALA A 332 -7.28 17.40 12.43
CA ALA A 332 -6.58 16.71 13.53
C ALA A 332 -6.85 17.36 14.90
N ASP A 333 -6.81 18.70 14.97
CA ASP A 333 -7.07 19.45 16.20
C ASP A 333 -8.52 19.32 16.69
N GLN A 334 -9.46 19.16 15.76
CA GLN A 334 -10.88 19.00 16.07
C GLN A 334 -11.17 17.60 16.63
N LEU A 335 -10.39 16.59 16.21
CA LEU A 335 -10.51 15.20 16.65
C LEU A 335 -9.75 14.90 17.96
N SER A 336 -8.75 15.71 18.30
CA SER A 336 -7.90 15.53 19.47
C SER A 336 -8.56 15.90 20.81
N THR A 337 -9.87 16.18 20.82
CA THR A 337 -10.64 16.57 22.01
C THR A 337 -11.27 15.41 22.78
N VAL A 338 -11.08 14.16 22.36
CA VAL A 338 -11.43 12.99 23.20
C VAL A 338 -10.21 12.63 24.03
N ALA A 339 -10.33 12.78 25.36
CA ALA A 339 -9.28 12.48 26.33
C ALA A 339 -8.59 11.14 26.02
N PRO A 340 -7.24 11.07 26.07
CA PRO A 340 -6.57 9.79 25.91
C PRO A 340 -7.07 8.84 27.00
N LEU A 341 -7.53 7.65 26.60
CA LEU A 341 -7.73 6.55 27.54
C LEU A 341 -6.39 6.34 28.25
N SER A 342 -6.31 6.79 29.50
CA SER A 342 -5.18 6.54 30.39
C SER A 342 -5.01 5.03 30.52
N ARG A 343 -4.08 4.46 29.74
CA ARG A 343 -3.60 3.09 29.97
C ARG A 343 -2.81 3.11 31.28
N PRO A 344 -3.16 2.30 32.30
CA PRO A 344 -2.26 2.10 33.41
C PRO A 344 -0.96 1.49 32.88
N LEU A 345 0.16 2.14 33.23
CA LEU A 345 1.50 1.63 32.94
C LEU A 345 1.68 0.33 33.72
N LEU A 346 1.68 -0.81 33.00
CA LEU A 346 2.32 -2.01 33.51
C LEU A 346 3.83 -1.77 33.42
N ASP A 347 4.49 -1.72 34.59
CA ASP A 347 5.93 -1.66 34.74
C ASP A 347 6.59 -2.91 34.11
N TYR A 348 7.39 -2.70 33.08
CA TYR A 348 8.17 -3.72 32.36
C TYR A 348 9.68 -3.45 32.48
N SER A 349 10.15 -3.17 33.69
CA SER A 349 11.55 -2.91 34.02
C SER A 349 12.49 -4.13 33.92
N ASN A 350 12.24 -5.12 33.05
CA ASN A 350 13.18 -6.23 32.87
C ASN A 350 13.21 -6.91 31.48
N THR A 351 13.34 -6.14 30.39
CA THR A 351 13.42 -6.71 29.01
C THR A 351 14.73 -6.40 28.26
N SER A 352 15.82 -6.10 28.98
CA SER A 352 17.14 -5.89 28.33
C SER A 352 17.69 -7.14 27.63
N LYS A 353 17.11 -8.33 27.83
CA LYS A 353 17.51 -9.58 27.14
C LYS A 353 16.57 -10.01 26.00
N MET A 354 15.44 -9.34 25.77
CA MET A 354 14.49 -9.68 24.68
C MET A 354 14.60 -8.76 23.45
N VAL A 355 15.20 -7.57 23.59
CA VAL A 355 15.33 -6.61 22.48
C VAL A 355 16.34 -7.08 21.42
N ASP A 356 17.37 -7.84 21.81
CA ASP A 356 18.37 -8.33 20.86
C ASP A 356 17.91 -9.54 20.05
N ALA A 357 17.06 -10.41 20.62
CA ALA A 357 16.45 -11.51 19.88
C ALA A 357 15.35 -11.03 18.90
N ALA A 358 14.61 -9.97 19.26
CA ALA A 358 13.57 -9.38 18.40
C ALA A 358 14.13 -8.61 17.19
N ARG A 359 15.38 -8.11 17.27
CA ARG A 359 16.03 -7.41 16.14
C ARG A 359 16.45 -8.36 15.02
N LEU A 360 16.76 -9.62 15.32
CA LEU A 360 17.07 -10.64 14.31
C LEU A 360 15.83 -11.37 13.78
N LEU A 361 14.78 -11.55 14.61
CA LEU A 361 13.53 -12.20 14.20
C LEU A 361 12.53 -11.28 13.49
N SER A 362 12.58 -9.96 13.71
CA SER A 362 11.66 -8.98 13.09
C SER A 362 11.88 -8.74 11.59
N TRP A 363 13.00 -9.23 11.04
CA TRP A 363 13.28 -9.16 9.59
C TRP A 363 12.72 -10.38 8.84
N SER A 364 12.73 -11.56 9.47
CA SER A 364 12.23 -12.83 8.92
C SER A 364 10.69 -12.89 8.77
N LEU A 365 9.95 -12.19 9.63
CA LEU A 365 8.48 -12.16 9.58
C LEU A 365 7.90 -11.15 8.59
N ARG A 366 8.68 -10.15 8.14
CA ARG A 366 8.28 -9.25 7.04
C ARG A 366 8.28 -9.99 5.70
N ASP A 367 9.22 -10.90 5.49
CA ASP A 367 9.39 -11.66 4.24
C ASP A 367 8.41 -12.84 4.10
N ARG A 368 7.69 -13.22 5.17
CA ARG A 368 6.79 -14.39 5.18
C ARG A 368 5.43 -14.17 4.48
N TRP A 369 5.11 -12.96 4.02
CA TRP A 369 3.75 -12.63 3.57
C TRP A 369 3.56 -12.30 2.09
N LEU A 370 4.65 -12.19 1.32
CA LEU A 370 4.58 -11.93 -0.12
C LEU A 370 4.49 -13.22 -0.96
N SER A 371 4.63 -14.40 -0.34
CA SER A 371 4.69 -15.68 -1.06
C SER A 371 3.34 -16.36 -1.35
N LYS A 372 2.21 -15.66 -1.29
CA LYS A 372 0.91 -16.22 -1.70
C LYS A 372 0.08 -15.21 -2.47
N ALA A 373 0.53 -14.88 -3.68
CA ALA A 373 -0.39 -14.79 -4.80
C ALA A 373 -0.84 -16.23 -5.11
N ILE A 374 -1.80 -16.75 -4.32
CA ILE A 374 -2.55 -17.91 -4.76
C ILE A 374 -3.37 -17.39 -5.95
N THR A 375 -2.94 -17.71 -7.17
CA THR A 375 -3.90 -17.91 -8.26
C THR A 375 -4.90 -18.93 -7.75
N TYR A 376 -6.06 -18.46 -7.31
CA TYR A 376 -7.17 -19.36 -7.03
C TYR A 376 -7.53 -20.01 -8.38
N PRO A 377 -7.61 -21.34 -8.46
CA PRO A 377 -8.23 -21.97 -9.62
C PRO A 377 -9.62 -21.37 -9.77
N SER A 378 -10.07 -21.14 -11.01
CA SER A 378 -11.43 -20.72 -11.31
C SER A 378 -12.42 -21.62 -10.57
N VAL A 379 -13.02 -21.13 -9.48
CA VAL A 379 -14.06 -21.84 -8.77
C VAL A 379 -15.29 -21.77 -9.66
N ARG A 380 -15.66 -22.89 -10.30
CA ARG A 380 -17.00 -23.05 -10.88
C ARG A 380 -17.96 -23.27 -9.72
N PHE A 381 -18.98 -22.43 -9.60
CA PHE A 381 -20.08 -22.67 -8.68
C PHE A 381 -20.98 -23.78 -9.23
N PRO A 382 -21.25 -24.88 -8.51
CA PRO A 382 -22.29 -25.82 -8.88
C PRO A 382 -23.67 -25.28 -8.46
N GLY A 383 -24.60 -25.25 -9.42
CA GLY A 383 -26.05 -25.30 -9.18
C GLY A 383 -26.67 -24.17 -8.37
N ALA A 384 -26.93 -23.02 -9.01
CA ALA A 384 -28.11 -22.24 -8.65
C ALA A 384 -29.31 -22.95 -9.29
N SER A 385 -30.03 -23.75 -8.50
CA SER A 385 -31.35 -24.25 -8.89
C SER A 385 -32.25 -23.05 -9.12
N SER A 386 -32.73 -22.94 -10.36
CA SER A 386 -33.87 -22.14 -10.75
C SER A 386 -35.07 -22.53 -9.90
N ASP A 387 -35.60 -21.59 -9.12
CA ASP A 387 -37.03 -21.53 -8.81
C ASP A 387 -37.35 -20.14 -8.25
N PHE A 388 -37.74 -19.24 -9.16
CA PHE A 388 -38.61 -18.11 -8.83
C PHE A 388 -39.54 -17.89 -10.02
N SER A 389 -40.75 -18.41 -9.88
CA SER A 389 -41.89 -18.15 -10.75
C SER A 389 -42.32 -16.68 -10.63
N ILE A 390 -42.52 -16.07 -11.79
CA ILE A 390 -43.06 -14.73 -11.95
C ILE A 390 -44.57 -14.78 -11.74
N GLY A 391 -45.09 -14.01 -10.81
CA GLY A 391 -46.50 -13.69 -10.68
C GLY A 391 -46.68 -12.19 -10.47
N ARG A 392 -47.11 -11.49 -11.53
CA ARG A 392 -47.64 -10.10 -11.52
C ARG A 392 -49.00 -10.04 -10.78
N PRO A 393 -49.57 -8.84 -10.52
CA PRO A 393 -49.09 -7.48 -10.83
C PRO A 393 -48.56 -6.69 -9.64
#